data_AF-A0A803MPT8-F1
#
_entry.id   AF-A0A803MPT8-F1
#
_cell.length_a   1.000
_cell.length_b   1.000
_cell.length_c   1.000
_cell.angle_alpha   90.00
_cell.angle_beta   90.00
_cell.angle_gamma   90.00
#
_symmetry.space_group_name_H-M   'P 1'
#
loop_
_entity.id
_entity.type
_entity.pdbx_description
1 polymer ?
#
loop_
_entity_poly.entity_id
_entity_poly.type
_entity_poly.pdbx_seq_one_letter_code
_entity_poly.pdbx_strand_id
1 'polypeptide(L)'
;MGYLMNGNGVTALQWPQTPTETTDVCDANSPLLATGELRVVNQIFQPYGLRRAFSGRVVTVKSFEDNAVVVEAIFANKLHEPNVLVIDAGGSLRRSMVGSVLAQMGHNMGWAGIVVNGCIRDIDEINSIDIGIRALGCVPVRSSKKGGGEKNVTVHFGGTLIRDGDWLCADSSGILVSNCELSVLGPTYSPILHKYGTNMNYEGSCYYTHTIADYTSPAERHRLFAAHFLDDLNFLPKYLPKSFETIQYLVGDSTTVGSVKLIKFPKGHPFNYMKNKVDEIDSDNFYIKYSTIEGDILGDKWDHIEYEVKIEPSITGSHFKMTGHFHPKKDVMPTEKDVKYGQEELKNIHKVAQEFLFLYPHLYA
;
A
#
# COMPACT_ATOMS: atom_id res chain seq x y z
N MET A 1 -10.07 -0.14 18.02
CA MET A 1 -9.45 -1.36 18.59
C MET A 1 -10.50 -2.02 19.50
N GLY A 2 -11.13 -3.11 19.07
CA GLY A 2 -12.07 -3.86 19.91
C GLY A 2 -11.41 -5.15 20.39
N TYR A 3 -11.32 -5.33 21.71
CA TYR A 3 -10.97 -6.62 22.31
C TYR A 3 -12.27 -7.38 22.57
N LEU A 4 -12.42 -8.58 22.02
CA LEU A 4 -13.40 -9.54 22.52
C LEU A 4 -12.66 -10.59 23.35
N MET A 5 -13.02 -10.63 24.63
CA MET A 5 -12.60 -11.68 25.55
C MET A 5 -13.32 -12.98 25.17
N ASN A 6 -12.59 -13.99 24.69
CA ASN A 6 -13.10 -15.36 24.69
C ASN A 6 -12.63 -16.06 25.97
N GLY A 7 -13.53 -16.84 26.58
CA GLY A 7 -13.48 -17.35 27.95
C GLY A 7 -12.34 -18.31 28.35
N ASN A 8 -11.22 -18.34 27.63
CA ASN A 8 -10.04 -19.16 27.94
C ASN A 8 -8.74 -18.34 28.10
N GLY A 9 -8.79 -17.01 28.18
CA GLY A 9 -7.63 -16.18 28.57
C GLY A 9 -6.48 -16.11 27.56
N VAL A 10 -6.66 -16.58 26.33
CA VAL A 10 -5.70 -16.39 25.24
C VAL A 10 -6.22 -15.28 24.32
N THR A 11 -5.51 -14.16 24.29
CA THR A 11 -5.70 -13.10 23.29
C THR A 11 -5.37 -13.67 21.91
N ALA A 12 -6.39 -13.99 21.12
CA ALA A 12 -6.20 -14.29 19.71
C ALA A 12 -5.84 -12.99 18.97
N LEU A 13 -4.68 -12.97 18.32
CA LEU A 13 -4.25 -11.90 17.44
C LEU A 13 -5.18 -11.90 16.22
N GLN A 14 -6.20 -11.04 16.20
CA GLN A 14 -7.06 -10.91 15.04
C GLN A 14 -6.36 -10.01 14.02
N TRP A 15 -5.86 -10.60 12.94
CA TRP A 15 -5.18 -9.91 11.85
C TRP A 15 -6.20 -9.12 11.03
N PRO A 16 -6.15 -7.78 10.98
CA PRO A 16 -7.11 -7.00 10.22
C PRO A 16 -6.55 -6.72 8.85
N GLN A 17 -6.38 -7.72 7.98
CA GLN A 17 -6.14 -7.51 6.54
C GLN A 17 -6.64 -8.74 5.80
N THR A 18 -7.69 -8.60 4.99
CA THR A 18 -8.04 -9.59 3.97
C THR A 18 -6.82 -9.73 3.06
N PRO A 19 -6.28 -10.94 2.85
CA PRO A 19 -5.12 -11.12 1.98
C PRO A 19 -5.44 -10.64 0.57
N THR A 20 -4.56 -9.81 0.04
CA THR A 20 -4.56 -9.31 -1.33
C THR A 20 -4.50 -10.48 -2.33
N GLU A 21 -5.57 -10.72 -3.11
CA GLU A 21 -5.62 -11.76 -4.15
C GLU A 21 -4.65 -11.42 -5.29
N THR A 22 -3.75 -12.36 -5.63
CA THR A 22 -2.66 -12.09 -6.57
C THR A 22 -3.15 -11.85 -7.99
N THR A 23 -4.29 -12.41 -8.38
CA THR A 23 -4.93 -12.15 -9.68
C THR A 23 -5.39 -10.69 -9.78
N ASP A 24 -6.07 -10.18 -8.75
CA ASP A 24 -6.56 -8.81 -8.71
C ASP A 24 -5.40 -7.81 -8.65
N VAL A 25 -4.30 -8.14 -7.96
CA VAL A 25 -3.06 -7.35 -8.01
C VAL A 25 -2.56 -7.21 -9.44
N CYS A 26 -2.48 -8.32 -10.19
CA CYS A 26 -1.98 -8.31 -11.56
C CYS A 26 -2.86 -7.46 -12.47
N ASP A 27 -4.18 -7.62 -12.37
CA ASP A 27 -5.15 -6.89 -13.19
C ASP A 27 -5.09 -5.39 -12.89
N ALA A 28 -5.05 -5.00 -11.61
CA ALA A 28 -4.98 -3.60 -11.19
C ALA A 28 -3.64 -2.93 -11.52
N ASN A 29 -2.55 -3.70 -11.60
CA ASN A 29 -1.17 -3.21 -11.76
C ASN A 29 -0.51 -3.70 -13.05
N SER A 30 -1.29 -3.98 -14.09
CA SER A 30 -0.78 -4.47 -15.39
C SER A 30 0.38 -3.65 -15.98
N PRO A 31 0.42 -2.31 -15.89
CA PRO A 31 1.59 -1.54 -16.33
C PRO A 31 2.87 -1.88 -15.57
N LEU A 32 2.79 -2.18 -14.27
CA LEU A 32 3.95 -2.55 -13.44
C LEU A 32 4.51 -3.93 -13.82
N LEU A 33 3.66 -4.83 -14.35
CA LEU A 33 4.13 -6.09 -14.94
C LEU A 33 4.99 -5.83 -16.18
N ALA A 34 4.59 -4.87 -17.03
CA ALA A 34 5.33 -4.53 -18.23
C ALA A 34 6.67 -3.83 -17.94
N THR A 35 6.74 -3.03 -16.87
CA THR A 35 8.00 -2.36 -16.45
C THR A 35 8.93 -3.29 -15.64
N GLY A 36 8.41 -4.42 -15.15
CA GLY A 36 9.14 -5.34 -14.27
C GLY A 36 9.22 -4.87 -12.81
N GLU A 37 8.47 -3.81 -12.46
CA GLU A 37 8.34 -3.34 -11.08
C GLU A 37 7.46 -4.28 -10.25
N LEU A 38 6.43 -4.87 -10.87
CA LEU A 38 5.70 -6.04 -10.39
C LEU A 38 6.19 -7.29 -11.11
N ARG A 39 6.57 -8.32 -10.35
CA ARG A 39 7.21 -9.54 -10.86
C ARG A 39 6.45 -10.76 -10.37
N VAL A 40 6.14 -11.67 -11.28
CA VAL A 40 5.56 -12.97 -10.96
C VAL A 40 6.69 -13.95 -10.69
N VAL A 41 6.68 -14.61 -9.54
CA VAL A 41 7.63 -15.70 -9.25
C VAL A 41 7.06 -16.99 -9.84
N ASN A 42 7.91 -17.76 -10.54
CA ASN A 42 7.50 -19.05 -11.10
C ASN A 42 6.85 -19.95 -10.03
N GLN A 43 5.69 -20.52 -10.38
CA GLN A 43 4.89 -21.36 -9.48
C GLN A 43 5.48 -22.76 -9.30
N ILE A 44 6.54 -22.86 -8.51
CA ILE A 44 7.17 -24.13 -8.13
C ILE A 44 7.01 -24.44 -6.63
N PHE A 45 6.33 -23.55 -5.89
CA PHE A 45 6.21 -23.60 -4.44
C PHE A 45 4.86 -24.20 -4.01
N GLN A 46 4.91 -25.10 -3.04
CA GLN A 46 3.74 -25.73 -2.42
C GLN A 46 3.27 -24.92 -1.21
N PRO A 47 1.94 -24.83 -0.96
CA PRO A 47 1.38 -24.08 0.16
C PRO A 47 1.31 -24.91 1.45
N TYR A 48 1.83 -24.36 2.54
CA TYR A 48 1.78 -24.94 3.88
C TYR A 48 1.31 -23.90 4.91
N GLY A 49 0.84 -24.35 6.07
CA GLY A 49 0.26 -23.50 7.10
C GLY A 49 -1.21 -23.17 6.85
N LEU A 50 -1.90 -22.64 7.87
CA LEU A 50 -3.33 -22.31 7.78
C LEU A 50 -3.58 -21.10 6.86
N ARG A 51 -2.66 -20.14 6.78
CA ARG A 51 -2.85 -18.96 5.93
C ARG A 51 -2.54 -19.32 4.48
N ARG A 52 -3.61 -19.53 3.71
CA ARG A 52 -3.52 -19.76 2.26
C ARG A 52 -3.14 -18.52 1.48
N ALA A 53 -3.35 -17.34 2.03
CA ALA A 53 -2.90 -16.09 1.44
C ALA A 53 -2.27 -15.18 2.50
N PHE A 54 -1.22 -14.46 2.11
CA PHE A 54 -0.46 -13.56 2.99
C PHE A 54 0.34 -12.54 2.16
N SER A 55 0.66 -11.40 2.78
CA SER A 55 1.46 -10.35 2.15
C SER A 55 2.28 -9.56 3.18
N GLY A 56 3.34 -8.91 2.73
CA GLY A 56 4.22 -8.17 3.61
C GLY A 56 5.50 -7.63 2.99
N ARG A 57 6.20 -6.79 3.75
CA ARG A 57 7.59 -6.39 3.44
C ARG A 57 8.52 -7.58 3.58
N VAL A 58 9.40 -7.74 2.60
CA VAL A 58 10.34 -8.85 2.50
C VAL A 58 11.54 -8.59 3.40
N VAL A 59 11.89 -9.63 4.17
CA VAL A 59 13.22 -9.76 4.79
C VAL A 59 13.91 -10.94 4.15
N THR A 60 15.10 -10.72 3.60
CA THR A 60 15.82 -11.76 2.85
C THR A 60 16.87 -12.47 3.69
N VAL A 61 17.00 -13.77 3.51
CA VAL A 61 18.06 -14.61 4.08
C VAL A 61 18.57 -15.55 3.00
N LYS A 62 19.88 -15.63 2.82
CA LYS A 62 20.53 -16.61 1.94
C LYS A 62 21.39 -17.55 2.77
N SER A 63 21.06 -18.83 2.76
CA SER A 63 21.84 -19.83 3.50
C SER A 63 21.63 -21.22 2.96
N PHE A 64 22.72 -21.94 2.68
CA PHE A 64 22.67 -23.28 2.11
C PHE A 64 22.71 -24.35 3.20
N GLU A 65 21.61 -25.09 3.38
CA GLU A 65 21.50 -26.26 4.27
C GLU A 65 21.78 -26.00 5.77
N ASP A 66 21.86 -24.73 6.17
CA ASP A 66 22.09 -24.26 7.54
C ASP A 66 21.06 -23.21 7.93
N ASN A 67 20.38 -23.37 9.06
CA ASN A 67 19.29 -22.46 9.46
C ASN A 67 19.62 -21.56 10.64
N ALA A 68 20.89 -21.44 11.05
CA ALA A 68 21.25 -20.56 12.16
C ALA A 68 20.80 -19.10 11.92
N VAL A 69 21.12 -18.55 10.76
CA VAL A 69 20.72 -17.19 10.36
C VAL A 69 19.21 -17.02 10.18
N VAL A 70 18.49 -18.10 9.83
CA VAL A 70 17.02 -18.10 9.73
C VAL A 70 16.40 -17.91 11.11
N VAL A 71 16.93 -18.59 12.13
CA VAL A 71 16.47 -18.42 13.52
C VAL A 71 16.65 -16.98 13.96
N GLU A 72 17.81 -16.39 13.73
CA GLU A 72 18.07 -14.98 14.06
C GLU A 72 17.12 -14.02 13.35
N ALA A 73 16.87 -14.24 12.07
CA ALA A 73 15.96 -13.40 11.28
C ALA A 73 14.55 -13.44 11.86
N ILE A 74 14.02 -14.62 12.20
CA ILE A 74 12.69 -14.76 12.80
C ILE A 74 12.59 -13.97 14.11
N PHE A 75 13.60 -14.04 14.97
CA PHE A 75 13.64 -13.32 16.25
C PHE A 75 13.76 -11.80 16.10
N ALA A 76 14.32 -11.30 15.00
CA ALA A 76 14.52 -9.87 14.79
C ALA A 76 13.22 -9.14 14.41
N ASN A 77 12.13 -9.86 14.10
CA ASN A 77 10.88 -9.24 13.72
C ASN A 77 10.19 -8.54 14.90
N LYS A 78 9.56 -7.40 14.62
CA LYS A 78 8.75 -6.69 15.61
C LYS A 78 7.32 -7.20 15.57
N LEU A 79 6.71 -7.34 16.74
CA LEU A 79 5.30 -7.67 16.86
C LEU A 79 4.48 -6.60 16.13
N HIS A 80 3.53 -7.02 15.29
CA HIS A 80 2.63 -6.19 14.48
C HIS A 80 3.20 -5.58 13.17
N GLU A 81 4.41 -5.96 12.74
CA GLU A 81 4.85 -5.71 11.37
C GLU A 81 4.61 -6.97 10.52
N PRO A 82 3.75 -6.91 9.49
CA PRO A 82 3.36 -8.06 8.69
C PRO A 82 4.46 -8.47 7.70
N ASN A 83 5.68 -8.71 8.16
CA ASN A 83 6.81 -9.03 7.29
C ASN A 83 6.69 -10.45 6.71
N VAL A 84 7.34 -10.68 5.56
CA VAL A 84 7.49 -11.99 4.92
C VAL A 84 8.97 -12.37 4.89
N LEU A 85 9.31 -13.51 5.48
CA LEU A 85 10.67 -14.01 5.48
C LEU A 85 10.93 -14.78 4.19
N VAL A 86 11.90 -14.34 3.40
CA VAL A 86 12.29 -14.99 2.15
C VAL A 86 13.65 -15.66 2.32
N ILE A 87 13.66 -16.99 2.26
CA ILE A 87 14.84 -17.84 2.49
C ILE A 87 15.30 -18.44 1.16
N ASP A 88 16.47 -18.02 0.69
CA ASP A 88 17.18 -18.69 -0.40
C ASP A 88 18.11 -19.79 0.14
N ALA A 89 17.68 -21.04 0.02
CA ALA A 89 18.48 -22.22 0.38
C ALA A 89 19.09 -22.92 -0.84
N GLY A 90 19.25 -22.19 -1.95
CA GLY A 90 19.79 -22.71 -3.19
C GLY A 90 18.92 -23.80 -3.84
N GLY A 91 17.64 -23.86 -3.48
CA GLY A 91 16.71 -24.88 -3.97
C GLY A 91 17.01 -26.29 -3.44
N SER A 92 17.79 -26.44 -2.37
CA SER A 92 18.15 -27.77 -1.85
C SER A 92 16.91 -28.52 -1.37
N LEU A 93 16.74 -29.73 -1.89
CA LEU A 93 15.70 -30.68 -1.46
C LEU A 93 16.21 -31.68 -0.40
N ARG A 94 17.47 -31.54 0.04
CA ARG A 94 18.13 -32.52 0.91
C ARG A 94 17.90 -32.28 2.39
N ARG A 95 17.63 -31.03 2.79
CA ARG A 95 17.46 -30.63 4.20
C ARG A 95 16.38 -29.58 4.37
N SER A 96 15.68 -29.64 5.51
CA SER A 96 14.64 -28.70 5.87
C SER A 96 15.21 -27.42 6.50
N MET A 97 14.84 -26.26 5.99
CA MET A 97 15.22 -24.96 6.57
C MET A 97 14.28 -24.56 7.71
N VAL A 98 13.00 -24.91 7.59
CA VAL A 98 11.93 -24.60 8.56
C VAL A 98 11.24 -25.89 8.99
N GLY A 99 11.00 -26.02 10.29
CA GLY A 99 10.14 -27.05 10.89
C GLY A 99 9.11 -26.38 11.80
N SER A 100 8.28 -27.16 12.49
CA SER A 100 7.14 -26.65 13.27
C SER A 100 7.55 -25.62 14.34
N VAL A 101 8.67 -25.85 15.04
CA VAL A 101 9.21 -24.91 16.05
C VAL A 101 9.50 -23.53 15.45
N LEU A 102 10.09 -23.47 14.26
CA LEU A 102 10.40 -22.19 13.60
C LEU A 102 9.14 -21.55 12.99
N ALA A 103 8.21 -22.34 12.47
CA ALA A 103 6.93 -21.85 11.99
C ALA A 103 6.09 -21.23 13.13
N GLN A 104 6.03 -21.90 14.29
CA GLN A 104 5.36 -21.40 15.48
C GLN A 104 6.03 -20.13 16.01
N MET A 105 7.36 -20.11 16.01
CA MET A 105 8.11 -18.90 16.37
C MET A 105 7.80 -17.75 15.41
N GLY A 106 7.73 -18.01 14.10
CA GLY A 106 7.32 -17.04 13.10
C GLY A 106 5.94 -16.46 13.39
N HIS A 107 4.95 -17.31 13.69
CA HIS A 107 3.62 -16.87 14.09
C HIS A 107 3.66 -15.98 15.33
N ASN A 108 4.36 -16.43 16.38
CA ASN A 108 4.46 -15.71 17.65
C ASN A 108 5.16 -14.34 17.50
N MET A 109 6.11 -14.22 16.55
CA MET A 109 6.82 -12.99 16.24
C MET A 109 6.08 -12.12 15.21
N GLY A 110 4.83 -12.46 14.84
CA GLY A 110 3.99 -11.64 13.99
C GLY A 110 4.33 -11.67 12.51
N TRP A 111 5.06 -12.69 12.02
CA TRP A 111 5.32 -12.83 10.59
C TRP A 111 4.01 -13.10 9.82
N ALA A 112 3.84 -12.44 8.68
CA ALA A 112 2.74 -12.72 7.76
C ALA A 112 2.93 -14.10 7.10
N GLY A 113 4.17 -14.41 6.71
CA GLY A 113 4.52 -15.71 6.15
C GLY A 113 6.02 -15.92 5.90
N ILE A 114 6.35 -17.10 5.38
CA ILE A 114 7.70 -17.55 5.07
C ILE A 114 7.73 -18.19 3.67
N VAL A 115 8.62 -17.73 2.81
CA VAL A 115 8.88 -18.32 1.48
C VAL A 115 10.27 -18.96 1.50
N VAL A 116 10.36 -20.23 1.12
CA VAL A 116 11.59 -21.03 1.18
C VAL A 116 11.93 -21.59 -0.20
N ASN A 117 12.98 -21.09 -0.83
CA ASN A 117 13.63 -21.73 -1.97
C ASN A 117 14.46 -22.94 -1.50
N GLY A 118 13.74 -23.97 -1.06
CA GLY A 118 14.25 -25.20 -0.44
C GLY A 118 13.10 -25.98 0.21
N CYS A 119 13.44 -26.96 1.05
CA CYS A 119 12.45 -27.79 1.74
C CYS A 119 12.14 -27.35 3.18
N ILE A 120 11.00 -27.80 3.68
CA ILE A 120 10.57 -27.72 5.08
C ILE A 120 10.28 -29.12 5.66
N ARG A 121 9.81 -29.21 6.90
CA ARG A 121 9.40 -30.48 7.54
C ARG A 121 8.29 -30.24 8.58
N ASP A 122 7.86 -31.31 9.27
CA ASP A 122 6.84 -31.26 10.32
C ASP A 122 5.49 -30.73 9.77
N ILE A 123 5.11 -31.21 8.56
CA ILE A 123 4.01 -30.66 7.76
C ILE A 123 2.67 -30.69 8.49
N ASP A 124 2.36 -31.79 9.18
CA ASP A 124 1.09 -31.94 9.89
C ASP A 124 0.94 -30.88 10.98
N GLU A 125 2.01 -30.64 11.75
CA GLU A 125 2.05 -29.59 12.76
C GLU A 125 2.01 -28.20 12.11
N ILE A 126 2.82 -27.95 11.08
CA ILE A 126 2.86 -26.66 10.37
C ILE A 126 1.46 -26.28 9.84
N ASN A 127 0.71 -27.24 9.29
CA ASN A 127 -0.63 -27.02 8.76
C ASN A 127 -1.68 -26.71 9.84
N SER A 128 -1.33 -26.77 11.13
CA SER A 128 -2.18 -26.30 12.23
C SER A 128 -1.81 -24.90 12.75
N ILE A 129 -0.75 -24.29 12.22
CA ILE A 129 -0.23 -22.98 12.65
C ILE A 129 -0.80 -21.87 11.76
N ASP A 130 -1.27 -20.78 12.36
CA ASP A 130 -1.77 -19.59 11.67
C ASP A 130 -0.65 -18.73 11.08
N ILE A 131 0.05 -19.28 10.08
CA ILE A 131 1.11 -18.62 9.31
C ILE A 131 1.03 -19.07 7.85
N GLY A 132 1.45 -18.21 6.92
CA GLY A 132 1.54 -18.57 5.51
C GLY A 132 2.92 -19.12 5.18
N ILE A 133 3.01 -20.29 4.57
CA ILE A 133 4.30 -20.85 4.14
C ILE A 133 4.24 -21.29 2.67
N ARG A 134 5.31 -21.00 1.94
CA ARG A 134 5.56 -21.49 0.57
C ARG A 134 6.94 -22.12 0.53
N ALA A 135 7.04 -23.38 0.08
CA ALA A 135 8.32 -24.08 -0.02
C ALA A 135 8.34 -25.03 -1.22
N LEU A 136 9.52 -25.41 -1.73
CA LEU A 136 9.62 -26.33 -2.87
C LEU A 136 9.10 -27.74 -2.55
N GLY A 137 9.15 -28.14 -1.28
CA GLY A 137 8.72 -29.47 -0.85
C GLY A 137 9.01 -29.71 0.63
N CYS A 138 8.94 -30.99 1.03
CA CYS A 138 9.24 -31.43 2.38
C CYS A 138 10.34 -32.50 2.39
N VAL A 139 11.14 -32.52 3.46
CA VAL A 139 12.18 -33.54 3.68
C VAL A 139 12.37 -33.75 5.19
N PRO A 140 12.47 -34.99 5.70
CA PRO A 140 12.56 -35.22 7.14
C PRO A 140 13.89 -34.77 7.77
N VAL A 141 14.95 -34.67 6.95
CA VAL A 141 16.31 -34.36 7.41
C VAL A 141 16.44 -32.88 7.75
N ARG A 142 16.85 -32.58 8.99
CA ARG A 142 17.09 -31.18 9.42
C ARG A 142 18.35 -30.56 8.78
N SER A 143 18.34 -29.24 8.65
CA SER A 143 19.52 -28.40 8.39
C SER A 143 20.54 -28.43 9.54
N SER A 144 21.77 -28.01 9.26
CA SER A 144 22.78 -27.77 10.29
C SER A 144 22.59 -26.40 10.97
N LYS A 145 23.38 -26.16 12.02
CA LYS A 145 23.43 -24.89 12.78
C LYS A 145 24.87 -24.49 13.07
N LYS A 146 25.68 -24.38 12.02
CA LYS A 146 27.11 -24.04 12.07
C LYS A 146 27.35 -22.53 12.05
N GLY A 147 26.31 -21.72 11.88
CA GLY A 147 26.41 -20.25 11.94
C GLY A 147 26.80 -19.60 10.61
N GLY A 148 26.34 -20.17 9.49
CA GLY A 148 26.55 -19.62 8.14
C GLY A 148 25.31 -18.93 7.56
N GLY A 149 25.52 -18.18 6.48
CA GLY A 149 24.48 -17.48 5.73
C GLY A 149 24.51 -15.96 5.91
N GLU A 150 23.71 -15.27 5.10
CA GLU A 150 23.69 -13.82 4.97
C GLU A 150 22.24 -13.31 5.10
N LYS A 151 22.05 -12.20 5.81
CA LYS A 151 20.76 -11.49 5.93
C LYS A 151 20.76 -10.26 5.02
N ASN A 152 19.59 -9.86 4.58
CA ASN A 152 19.35 -8.61 3.83
C ASN A 152 20.14 -8.55 2.52
N VAL A 153 20.35 -9.71 1.88
CA VAL A 153 21.03 -9.84 0.59
C VAL A 153 20.02 -10.09 -0.51
N THR A 154 20.26 -9.53 -1.69
CA THR A 154 19.41 -9.81 -2.85
C THR A 154 19.51 -11.29 -3.22
N VAL A 155 18.36 -11.95 -3.35
CA VAL A 155 18.25 -13.36 -3.73
C VAL A 155 17.61 -13.49 -5.12
N HIS A 156 17.90 -14.59 -5.80
CA HIS A 156 17.39 -14.84 -7.15
C HIS A 156 16.92 -16.29 -7.28
N PHE A 157 15.60 -16.48 -7.32
CA PHE A 157 14.98 -17.78 -7.53
C PHE A 157 13.61 -17.62 -8.18
N GLY A 158 13.08 -18.71 -8.74
CA GLY A 158 11.78 -18.68 -9.42
C GLY A 158 11.73 -17.65 -10.56
N GLY A 159 12.86 -17.38 -11.22
CA GLY A 159 12.96 -16.40 -12.31
C GLY A 159 12.96 -14.93 -11.88
N THR A 160 12.97 -14.64 -10.57
CA THR A 160 12.75 -13.28 -10.05
C THR A 160 13.86 -12.87 -9.08
N LEU A 161 14.35 -11.64 -9.23
CA LEU A 161 15.19 -10.96 -8.25
C LEU A 161 14.31 -10.43 -7.11
N ILE A 162 14.67 -10.77 -5.88
CA ILE A 162 13.96 -10.37 -4.67
C ILE A 162 14.95 -9.65 -3.76
N ARG A 163 14.65 -8.40 -3.43
CA ARG A 163 15.48 -7.56 -2.57
C ARG A 163 14.91 -7.49 -1.17
N ASP A 164 15.79 -7.24 -0.21
CA ASP A 164 15.36 -6.85 1.12
C ASP A 164 14.53 -5.56 1.03
N GLY A 165 13.39 -5.52 1.71
CA GLY A 165 12.46 -4.38 1.67
C GLY A 165 11.48 -4.36 0.49
N ASP A 166 11.59 -5.26 -0.49
CA ASP A 166 10.54 -5.47 -1.50
C ASP A 166 9.21 -5.83 -0.82
N TRP A 167 8.09 -5.71 -1.54
CA TRP A 167 6.80 -6.22 -1.09
C TRP A 167 6.51 -7.58 -1.73
N LEU A 168 5.96 -8.51 -0.96
CA LEU A 168 5.56 -9.83 -1.44
C LEU A 168 4.10 -10.09 -1.09
N CYS A 169 3.32 -10.58 -2.05
CA CYS A 169 2.01 -11.20 -1.79
C CYS A 169 1.96 -12.60 -2.38
N ALA A 170 1.29 -13.50 -1.68
CA ALA A 170 1.18 -14.90 -2.07
C ALA A 170 -0.20 -15.43 -1.71
N ASP A 171 -0.79 -16.19 -2.62
CA ASP A 171 -2.03 -16.92 -2.42
C ASP A 171 -1.95 -18.28 -3.14
N SER A 172 -3.09 -18.91 -3.40
CA SER A 172 -3.16 -20.18 -4.15
C SER A 172 -2.82 -20.01 -5.64
N SER A 173 -2.94 -18.79 -6.17
CA SER A 173 -2.72 -18.43 -7.57
C SER A 173 -1.30 -17.95 -7.84
N GLY A 174 -0.43 -17.80 -6.84
CA GLY A 174 0.99 -17.55 -7.07
C GLY A 174 1.68 -16.72 -6.01
N ILE A 175 2.86 -16.24 -6.36
CA ILE A 175 3.66 -15.31 -5.56
C ILE A 175 4.05 -14.14 -6.45
N LEU A 176 3.79 -12.93 -5.98
CA LEU A 176 4.19 -11.69 -6.62
C LEU A 176 5.21 -10.95 -5.75
N VAL A 177 6.12 -10.23 -6.40
CA VAL A 177 7.12 -9.38 -5.76
C VAL A 177 7.10 -8.00 -6.42
N SER A 178 7.13 -6.95 -5.60
CA SER A 178 7.17 -5.56 -6.06
C SER A 178 8.23 -4.75 -5.33
N ASN A 179 8.72 -3.69 -5.95
CA ASN A 179 9.61 -2.72 -5.31
C ASN A 179 8.86 -1.76 -4.35
N CYS A 180 7.54 -1.69 -4.44
CA CYS A 180 6.67 -0.90 -3.59
C CYS A 180 5.57 -1.76 -2.97
N GLU A 181 4.99 -1.29 -1.86
CA GLU A 181 3.84 -1.93 -1.25
C GLU A 181 2.68 -1.97 -2.24
N LEU A 182 2.28 -3.18 -2.62
CA LEU A 182 1.13 -3.38 -3.49
C LEU A 182 -0.11 -3.30 -2.62
N SER A 183 -0.75 -2.14 -2.62
CA SER A 183 -2.16 -2.09 -2.31
C SER A 183 -2.89 -2.75 -3.48
N VAL A 184 -3.52 -3.91 -3.26
CA VAL A 184 -4.79 -4.10 -3.95
C VAL A 184 -5.68 -3.04 -3.36
N LEU A 185 -6.05 -2.08 -4.19
CA LEU A 185 -7.16 -1.18 -3.93
C LEU A 185 -8.45 -2.00 -3.89
N GLY A 186 -8.55 -2.90 -2.91
CA GLY A 186 -9.78 -3.19 -2.20
C GLY A 186 -9.75 -2.29 -0.95
N PRO A 187 -10.87 -1.71 -0.55
CA PRO A 187 -10.85 -0.51 0.25
C PRO A 187 -10.54 -0.86 1.70
N THR A 188 -9.36 -0.48 2.19
CA THR A 188 -9.07 -0.50 3.62
C THR A 188 -9.55 0.82 4.21
N TYR A 189 -10.88 0.92 4.39
CA TYR A 189 -11.45 1.96 5.23
C TYR A 189 -11.04 1.70 6.68
N SER A 190 -9.98 2.36 7.12
CA SER A 190 -9.63 2.38 8.53
C SER A 190 -10.46 3.48 9.20
N PRO A 191 -11.40 3.15 10.11
CA PRO A 191 -12.02 4.17 10.94
C PRO A 191 -10.93 4.75 11.84
N ILE A 192 -10.53 6.00 11.59
CA ILE A 192 -9.59 6.68 12.47
C ILE A 192 -10.43 7.30 13.59
N LEU A 193 -10.35 6.69 14.78
CA LEU A 193 -10.79 7.32 16.01
C LEU A 193 -9.84 8.48 16.32
N HIS A 194 -10.37 9.67 16.62
CA HIS A 194 -9.55 10.80 17.04
C HIS A 194 -8.58 10.40 18.16
N LYS A 195 -7.31 10.79 17.98
CA LYS A 195 -6.18 10.56 18.89
C LYS A 195 -6.59 11.03 20.31
N TYR A 196 -6.37 10.16 21.30
CA TYR A 196 -6.59 10.34 22.75
C TYR A 196 -7.89 9.82 23.41
N GLY A 197 -8.72 9.00 22.77
CA GLY A 197 -9.62 8.10 23.52
C GLY A 197 -10.56 8.76 24.55
N THR A 198 -10.87 10.05 24.42
CA THR A 198 -11.85 10.73 25.26
C THR A 198 -12.79 11.57 24.41
N ASN A 199 -14.07 11.22 24.62
CA ASN A 199 -15.30 11.96 24.34
C ASN A 199 -15.75 12.05 22.89
N MET A 200 -16.77 11.24 22.63
CA MET A 200 -18.03 11.71 22.06
C MET A 200 -18.08 13.24 21.93
N ASN A 201 -18.02 13.74 20.70
CA ASN A 201 -18.94 14.79 20.34
C ASN A 201 -20.34 14.20 20.57
N TYR A 202 -21.33 15.00 20.98
CA TYR A 202 -22.70 14.52 21.20
C TYR A 202 -23.35 13.80 19.98
N GLU A 203 -22.62 13.62 18.85
CA GLU A 203 -23.05 13.01 17.60
C GLU A 203 -22.13 11.89 17.03
N GLY A 204 -21.02 11.49 17.67
CA GLY A 204 -20.35 10.21 17.40
C GLY A 204 -19.90 9.87 15.95
N SER A 205 -19.48 10.82 15.11
CA SER A 205 -19.12 10.54 13.71
C SER A 205 -17.70 9.93 13.55
N CYS A 206 -17.62 8.83 12.79
CA CYS A 206 -16.36 8.22 12.31
C CYS A 206 -16.05 8.73 10.90
N TYR A 207 -14.77 8.93 10.56
CA TYR A 207 -14.36 9.16 9.17
C TYR A 207 -13.44 8.04 8.67
N TYR A 208 -13.46 7.83 7.36
CA TYR A 208 -12.75 6.74 6.71
C TYR A 208 -11.57 7.26 5.92
N THR A 209 -10.41 6.63 6.09
CA THR A 209 -9.20 7.03 5.36
C THR A 209 -8.92 6.07 4.22
N HIS A 210 -8.52 6.60 3.06
CA HIS A 210 -8.16 5.82 1.87
C HIS A 210 -7.02 6.49 1.09
N THR A 211 -6.03 5.71 0.65
CA THR A 211 -4.98 6.22 -0.25
C THR A 211 -5.55 6.37 -1.66
N ILE A 212 -5.64 7.61 -2.14
CA ILE A 212 -6.21 7.92 -3.45
C ILE A 212 -5.13 7.80 -4.53
N ALA A 213 -3.91 8.27 -4.25
CA ALA A 213 -2.78 8.15 -5.16
C ALA A 213 -1.49 7.89 -4.40
N ASP A 214 -0.62 7.06 -5.00
CA ASP A 214 0.71 6.75 -4.50
C ASP A 214 1.59 6.37 -5.70
N TYR A 215 2.24 7.38 -6.32
CA TYR A 215 2.97 7.21 -7.59
C TYR A 215 4.31 7.93 -7.59
N THR A 216 5.26 7.43 -8.38
CA THR A 216 6.51 8.13 -8.68
C THR A 216 6.40 8.95 -9.97
N SER A 217 7.20 10.01 -10.05
CA SER A 217 7.24 10.94 -11.16
C SER A 217 8.68 11.37 -11.45
N PRO A 218 9.09 11.50 -12.72
CA PRO A 218 10.40 12.06 -13.06
C PRO A 218 10.46 13.59 -12.88
N ALA A 219 9.33 14.26 -12.62
CA ALA A 219 9.29 15.70 -12.41
C ALA A 219 9.79 16.07 -11.01
N GLU A 220 10.49 17.20 -10.91
CA GLU A 220 10.88 17.80 -9.62
C GLU A 220 9.65 18.17 -8.78
N ARG A 221 9.77 18.05 -7.46
CA ARG A 221 8.65 18.15 -6.52
C ARG A 221 7.96 19.50 -6.56
N HIS A 222 8.72 20.59 -6.60
CA HIS A 222 8.17 21.95 -6.63
C HIS A 222 7.37 22.21 -7.90
N ARG A 223 7.84 21.68 -9.03
CA ARG A 223 7.17 21.82 -10.33
C ARG A 223 5.86 21.06 -10.36
N LEU A 224 5.86 19.83 -9.83
CA LEU A 224 4.68 19.00 -9.75
C LEU A 224 3.63 19.59 -8.78
N PHE A 225 4.09 20.10 -7.63
CA PHE A 225 3.26 20.78 -6.64
C PHE A 225 2.62 22.05 -7.23
N ALA A 226 3.40 22.86 -7.96
CA ALA A 226 2.91 24.06 -8.61
C ALA A 226 1.80 23.74 -9.63
N ALA A 227 2.03 22.76 -10.52
CA ALA A 227 1.05 22.37 -11.54
C ALA A 227 -0.27 21.81 -10.94
N HIS A 228 -0.19 21.08 -9.83
CA HIS A 228 -1.37 20.47 -9.20
C HIS A 228 -2.17 21.42 -8.31
N PHE A 229 -1.51 22.36 -7.63
CA PHE A 229 -2.14 23.09 -6.54
C PHE A 229 -2.00 24.60 -6.60
N LEU A 230 -0.87 25.13 -7.08
CA LEU A 230 -0.62 26.58 -7.05
C LEU A 230 -1.10 27.28 -8.34
N ASP A 231 -0.90 26.65 -9.49
CA ASP A 231 -1.32 27.14 -10.82
C ASP A 231 -2.44 26.29 -11.45
N ASP A 232 -3.12 25.49 -10.64
CA ASP A 232 -4.20 24.59 -11.06
C ASP A 232 -5.30 25.32 -11.87
N LEU A 233 -5.61 26.56 -11.51
CA LEU A 233 -6.60 27.37 -12.19
C LEU A 233 -6.29 27.70 -13.65
N ASN A 234 -5.01 27.82 -13.99
CA ASN A 234 -4.56 28.07 -15.36
C ASN A 234 -4.19 26.78 -16.07
N PHE A 235 -3.62 25.82 -15.33
CA PHE A 235 -3.14 24.56 -15.84
C PHE A 235 -4.29 23.60 -16.20
N LEU A 236 -5.17 23.29 -15.25
CA LEU A 236 -6.15 22.20 -15.42
C LEU A 236 -7.19 22.48 -16.52
N PRO A 237 -7.88 23.64 -16.56
CA PRO A 237 -8.84 23.92 -17.64
C PRO A 237 -8.19 23.96 -19.03
N LYS A 238 -6.92 24.35 -19.12
CA LYS A 238 -6.19 24.47 -20.39
C LYS A 238 -5.77 23.12 -20.96
N TYR A 239 -5.24 22.23 -20.12
CA TYR A 239 -4.67 20.95 -20.59
C TYR A 239 -5.61 19.75 -20.37
N LEU A 240 -6.62 19.90 -19.52
CA LEU A 240 -7.67 18.92 -19.26
C LEU A 240 -9.08 19.52 -19.44
N PRO A 241 -9.38 20.15 -20.60
CA PRO A 241 -10.65 20.86 -20.81
C PRO A 241 -11.87 19.93 -20.84
N LYS A 242 -11.67 18.61 -20.95
CA LYS A 242 -12.74 17.61 -20.83
C LYS A 242 -13.11 17.30 -19.38
N SER A 243 -12.16 17.48 -18.47
CA SER A 243 -12.34 17.26 -17.04
C SER A 243 -12.64 18.56 -16.31
N PHE A 244 -12.12 19.71 -16.75
CA PHE A 244 -12.29 20.99 -16.05
C PHE A 244 -12.72 22.10 -17.00
N GLU A 245 -13.84 22.76 -16.71
CA GLU A 245 -14.30 23.93 -17.48
C GLU A 245 -13.66 25.21 -16.95
N THR A 246 -13.76 25.45 -15.64
CA THR A 246 -13.17 26.60 -14.97
C THR A 246 -12.80 26.27 -13.54
N ILE A 247 -11.74 26.90 -13.03
CA ILE A 247 -11.41 26.92 -11.61
C ILE A 247 -11.17 28.38 -11.23
N GLN A 248 -11.79 28.84 -10.15
CA GLN A 248 -11.68 30.22 -9.71
C GLN A 248 -11.72 30.31 -8.19
N TYR A 249 -11.05 31.31 -7.61
CA TYR A 249 -11.21 31.58 -6.19
C TYR A 249 -12.58 32.20 -5.92
N LEU A 250 -13.29 31.60 -4.97
CA LEU A 250 -14.49 32.15 -4.34
C LEU A 250 -14.10 32.96 -3.08
N VAL A 251 -13.06 32.50 -2.38
CA VAL A 251 -12.47 33.18 -1.21
C VAL A 251 -10.95 33.17 -1.39
N GLY A 252 -10.32 34.34 -1.21
CA GLY A 252 -8.89 34.53 -1.47
C GLY A 252 -8.58 34.78 -2.95
N ASP A 253 -7.30 34.92 -3.26
CA ASP A 253 -6.76 35.16 -4.61
C ASP A 253 -5.58 34.23 -4.95
N SER A 254 -5.20 33.38 -4.01
CA SER A 254 -4.03 32.52 -4.05
C SER A 254 -4.24 31.30 -3.15
N THR A 255 -3.45 30.25 -3.35
CA THR A 255 -3.58 28.99 -2.60
C THR A 255 -2.96 29.16 -1.22
N THR A 256 -3.77 29.65 -0.28
CA THR A 256 -3.40 29.91 1.11
C THR A 256 -4.45 29.33 2.05
N VAL A 257 -4.10 29.12 3.32
CA VAL A 257 -5.03 28.59 4.32
C VAL A 257 -6.31 29.44 4.38
N GLY A 258 -7.46 28.78 4.28
CA GLY A 258 -8.79 29.40 4.27
C GLY A 258 -9.29 29.83 2.89
N SER A 259 -8.45 29.80 1.85
CA SER A 259 -8.90 30.05 0.48
C SER A 259 -9.89 28.98 0.02
N VAL A 260 -10.86 29.37 -0.81
CA VAL A 260 -11.88 28.46 -1.35
C VAL A 260 -11.89 28.59 -2.87
N LYS A 261 -11.68 27.49 -3.57
CA LYS A 261 -11.78 27.41 -5.03
C LYS A 261 -13.11 26.78 -5.44
N LEU A 262 -13.82 27.41 -6.36
CA LEU A 262 -14.94 26.83 -7.08
C LEU A 262 -14.43 26.21 -8.38
N ILE A 263 -14.69 24.93 -8.54
CA ILE A 263 -14.34 24.14 -9.71
C ILE A 263 -15.64 23.81 -10.45
N LYS A 264 -15.72 24.16 -11.73
CA LYS A 264 -16.83 23.78 -12.61
C LYS A 264 -16.36 22.80 -13.65
N PHE A 265 -17.24 21.86 -13.95
CA PHE A 265 -16.98 20.77 -14.86
C PHE A 265 -17.78 20.92 -16.16
N PRO A 266 -17.25 20.49 -17.31
CA PRO A 266 -17.90 20.68 -18.59
C PRO A 266 -19.25 19.94 -18.71
N LYS A 267 -20.11 20.43 -19.60
CA LYS A 267 -21.39 19.77 -19.90
C LYS A 267 -21.19 18.30 -20.32
N GLY A 268 -21.88 17.39 -19.63
CA GLY A 268 -21.80 15.93 -19.85
C GLY A 268 -20.85 15.21 -18.89
N HIS A 269 -20.12 15.95 -18.04
CA HIS A 269 -19.37 15.39 -16.92
C HIS A 269 -20.34 14.87 -15.83
N PRO A 270 -19.96 13.83 -15.04
CA PRO A 270 -20.83 13.27 -13.98
C PRO A 270 -21.21 14.26 -12.88
N PHE A 271 -20.36 15.27 -12.67
CA PHE A 271 -20.53 16.34 -11.69
C PHE A 271 -20.59 17.68 -12.42
N ASN A 272 -21.33 18.65 -11.90
CA ASN A 272 -21.38 20.01 -12.44
C ASN A 272 -20.38 20.94 -11.76
N TYR A 273 -20.19 20.80 -10.44
CA TYR A 273 -19.24 21.63 -9.69
C TYR A 273 -18.78 21.00 -8.37
N MET A 274 -17.71 21.56 -7.80
CA MET A 274 -17.32 21.37 -6.41
C MET A 274 -16.57 22.59 -5.84
N LYS A 275 -16.55 22.71 -4.51
CA LYS A 275 -15.80 23.75 -3.77
C LYS A 275 -14.78 23.09 -2.86
N ASN A 276 -13.52 23.47 -3.05
CA ASN A 276 -12.40 23.02 -2.25
C ASN A 276 -11.87 24.16 -1.39
N LYS A 277 -11.73 23.93 -0.10
CA LYS A 277 -11.13 24.86 0.86
C LYS A 277 -9.75 24.36 1.25
N VAL A 278 -8.74 25.23 1.21
CA VAL A 278 -7.41 24.89 1.74
C VAL A 278 -7.43 24.98 3.26
N ASP A 279 -7.08 23.89 3.93
CA ASP A 279 -7.07 23.80 5.39
C ASP A 279 -5.66 23.98 5.94
N GLU A 280 -4.65 23.41 5.27
CA GLU A 280 -3.23 23.58 5.60
C GLU A 280 -2.40 23.62 4.32
N ILE A 281 -1.31 24.38 4.31
CA ILE A 281 -0.32 24.34 3.23
C ILE A 281 1.06 24.64 3.78
N ASP A 282 2.03 23.83 3.35
CA ASP A 282 3.45 24.05 3.60
C ASP A 282 4.16 23.88 2.26
N SER A 283 4.50 25.04 1.66
CA SER A 283 5.12 25.09 0.34
C SER A 283 6.59 24.66 0.36
N ASP A 284 7.27 24.74 1.51
CA ASP A 284 8.67 24.35 1.65
C ASP A 284 8.81 22.82 1.68
N ASN A 285 7.82 22.15 2.28
CA ASN A 285 7.75 20.69 2.36
C ASN A 285 6.85 20.03 1.30
N PHE A 286 6.27 20.82 0.39
CA PHE A 286 5.34 20.35 -0.66
C PHE A 286 4.18 19.53 -0.10
N TYR A 287 3.57 20.07 0.93
CA TYR A 287 2.43 19.52 1.64
C TYR A 287 1.22 20.44 1.49
N ILE A 288 0.05 19.85 1.25
CA ILE A 288 -1.22 20.58 1.26
C ILE A 288 -2.32 19.68 1.81
N LYS A 289 -3.15 20.25 2.67
CA LYS A 289 -4.41 19.67 3.12
C LYS A 289 -5.56 20.55 2.67
N TYR A 290 -6.56 19.98 2.01
CA TYR A 290 -7.74 20.71 1.57
C TYR A 290 -9.00 19.86 1.65
N SER A 291 -10.15 20.48 1.87
CA SER A 291 -11.44 19.81 2.00
C SER A 291 -12.38 20.16 0.87
N THR A 292 -13.01 19.16 0.26
CA THR A 292 -14.23 19.39 -0.53
C THR A 292 -15.40 19.58 0.42
N ILE A 293 -15.89 20.81 0.50
CA ILE A 293 -16.91 21.24 1.46
C ILE A 293 -18.30 21.38 0.83
N GLU A 294 -18.37 21.41 -0.50
CA GLU A 294 -19.62 21.50 -1.26
C GLU A 294 -19.40 20.93 -2.66
N GLY A 295 -20.41 20.36 -3.28
CA GLY A 295 -20.36 19.88 -4.66
C GLY A 295 -21.10 18.58 -4.88
N ASP A 296 -21.36 18.28 -6.15
CA ASP A 296 -22.15 17.10 -6.54
C ASP A 296 -21.43 15.79 -6.15
N ILE A 297 -20.09 15.83 -6.07
CA ILE A 297 -19.25 14.69 -5.68
C ILE A 297 -19.50 14.20 -4.26
N LEU A 298 -19.99 15.07 -3.36
CA LEU A 298 -20.31 14.68 -1.98
C LEU A 298 -21.63 13.89 -1.93
N GLY A 299 -22.56 14.21 -2.83
CA GLY A 299 -23.92 13.67 -2.86
C GLY A 299 -24.61 13.70 -1.49
N ASP A 300 -25.45 12.71 -1.25
CA ASP A 300 -26.15 12.53 0.03
C ASP A 300 -25.33 11.73 1.06
N LYS A 301 -24.16 11.22 0.66
CA LYS A 301 -23.33 10.33 1.49
C LYS A 301 -22.35 11.10 2.36
N TRP A 302 -21.66 12.09 1.79
CA TRP A 302 -20.52 12.76 2.43
C TRP A 302 -20.91 14.13 2.93
N ASP A 303 -20.51 14.44 4.16
CA ASP A 303 -20.57 15.78 4.73
C ASP A 303 -19.49 16.65 4.10
N HIS A 304 -18.26 16.15 4.15
CA HIS A 304 -17.10 16.67 3.42
C HIS A 304 -16.08 15.55 3.21
N ILE A 305 -15.08 15.82 2.36
CA ILE A 305 -13.93 14.93 2.17
C ILE A 305 -12.68 15.77 2.32
N GLU A 306 -11.82 15.43 3.28
CA GLU A 306 -10.51 16.04 3.42
C GLU A 306 -9.50 15.27 2.57
N TYR A 307 -8.56 15.99 1.97
CA TYR A 307 -7.48 15.43 1.19
C TYR A 307 -6.15 15.92 1.75
N GLU A 308 -5.25 14.99 2.01
CA GLU A 308 -3.89 15.25 2.45
C GLU A 308 -2.92 14.82 1.35
N VAL A 309 -2.10 15.75 0.88
CA VAL A 309 -1.12 15.49 -0.19
C VAL A 309 0.27 15.81 0.31
N LYS A 310 1.21 14.91 0.00
CA LYS A 310 2.64 15.10 0.24
C LYS A 310 3.45 14.70 -0.99
N ILE A 311 4.39 15.54 -1.39
CA ILE A 311 5.32 15.25 -2.48
C ILE A 311 6.76 15.16 -1.94
N GLU A 312 7.31 13.94 -1.94
CA GLU A 312 8.61 13.61 -1.38
C GLU A 312 9.65 13.31 -2.46
N PRO A 313 10.97 13.41 -2.17
CA PRO A 313 11.99 13.06 -3.16
C PRO A 313 11.95 11.56 -3.45
N SER A 314 12.20 11.21 -4.71
CA SER A 314 12.42 9.82 -5.12
C SER A 314 13.74 9.72 -5.90
N ILE A 315 14.21 8.49 -6.14
CA ILE A 315 15.47 8.24 -6.87
C ILE A 315 15.43 8.87 -8.27
N THR A 316 14.26 8.91 -8.90
CA THR A 316 14.06 9.37 -10.28
C THR A 316 13.41 10.75 -10.38
N GLY A 317 13.10 11.40 -9.26
CA GLY A 317 12.45 12.71 -9.21
C GLY A 317 11.64 12.89 -7.94
N SER A 318 10.33 12.67 -8.03
CA SER A 318 9.37 12.85 -6.94
C SER A 318 8.49 11.63 -6.69
N HIS A 319 7.90 11.59 -5.50
CA HIS A 319 6.93 10.63 -5.03
C HIS A 319 5.69 11.39 -4.56
N PHE A 320 4.58 11.25 -5.28
CA PHE A 320 3.32 11.92 -5.00
C PHE A 320 2.41 10.97 -4.24
N LYS A 321 2.01 11.36 -3.03
CA LYS A 321 1.07 10.63 -2.21
C LYS A 321 -0.11 11.50 -1.83
N MET A 322 -1.32 10.97 -2.03
CA MET A 322 -2.58 11.62 -1.65
C MET A 322 -3.47 10.65 -0.89
N THR A 323 -3.91 11.09 0.29
CA THR A 323 -4.83 10.38 1.18
C THR A 323 -6.14 11.15 1.25
N GLY A 324 -7.27 10.47 1.16
CA GLY A 324 -8.60 11.03 1.37
C GLY A 324 -9.19 10.58 2.70
N HIS A 325 -9.81 11.51 3.43
CA HIS A 325 -10.56 11.28 4.66
C HIS A 325 -12.03 11.62 4.39
N PHE A 326 -12.88 10.59 4.35
CA PHE A 326 -14.28 10.68 3.97
C PHE A 326 -15.14 10.79 5.23
N HIS A 327 -15.78 11.95 5.42
CA HIS A 327 -16.65 12.21 6.57
C HIS A 327 -18.11 12.01 6.14
N PRO A 328 -18.82 10.99 6.65
CA PRO A 328 -20.15 10.67 6.17
C PRO A 328 -21.24 11.49 6.88
N LYS A 329 -22.36 11.74 6.18
CA LYS A 329 -23.60 12.36 6.74
C LYS A 329 -24.43 11.38 7.58
N LYS A 330 -24.22 10.07 7.42
CA LYS A 330 -24.95 8.95 8.06
C LYS A 330 -23.97 7.81 8.32
N ASP A 331 -24.41 6.70 8.92
CA ASP A 331 -23.60 5.48 9.06
C ASP A 331 -23.42 4.74 7.71
N VAL A 332 -22.79 5.41 6.74
CA VAL A 332 -22.50 4.89 5.41
C VAL A 332 -21.00 4.70 5.27
N MET A 333 -20.60 3.47 4.95
CA MET A 333 -19.24 3.12 4.59
C MET A 333 -18.97 3.58 3.15
N PRO A 334 -17.79 4.11 2.82
CA PRO A 334 -17.45 4.37 1.43
C PRO A 334 -17.33 3.02 0.70
N THR A 335 -17.37 3.06 -0.63
CA THR A 335 -17.22 1.89 -1.49
C THR A 335 -16.11 2.15 -2.51
N GLU A 336 -15.57 1.10 -3.13
CA GLU A 336 -14.57 1.26 -4.20
C GLU A 336 -15.07 2.21 -5.30
N LYS A 337 -16.36 2.18 -5.62
CA LYS A 337 -16.96 3.07 -6.61
C LYS A 337 -16.91 4.54 -6.18
N ASP A 338 -16.97 4.82 -4.88
CA ASP A 338 -16.92 6.18 -4.34
C ASP A 338 -15.53 6.81 -4.49
N VAL A 339 -14.47 6.00 -4.58
CA VAL A 339 -13.08 6.49 -4.73
C VAL A 339 -12.55 6.32 -6.15
N LYS A 340 -12.96 5.27 -6.87
CA LYS A 340 -12.43 4.88 -8.17
C LYS A 340 -12.43 6.01 -9.19
N TYR A 341 -13.52 6.77 -9.25
CA TYR A 341 -13.60 7.93 -10.15
C TYR A 341 -12.50 8.96 -9.84
N GLY A 342 -12.35 9.33 -8.57
CA GLY A 342 -11.32 10.29 -8.14
C GLY A 342 -9.91 9.79 -8.42
N GLN A 343 -9.66 8.48 -8.27
CA GLN A 343 -8.37 7.86 -8.60
C GLN A 343 -8.08 7.92 -10.11
N GLU A 344 -9.06 7.60 -10.95
CA GLU A 344 -8.92 7.64 -12.41
C GLU A 344 -8.66 9.06 -12.92
N GLU A 345 -9.43 10.05 -12.42
CA GLU A 345 -9.23 11.46 -12.77
C GLU A 345 -7.87 11.98 -12.28
N LEU A 346 -7.48 11.68 -11.03
CA LEU A 346 -6.20 12.11 -10.50
C LEU A 346 -5.01 11.48 -11.24
N LYS A 347 -5.11 10.20 -11.62
CA LYS A 347 -4.11 9.53 -12.46
C LYS A 347 -3.98 10.22 -13.81
N ASN A 348 -5.08 10.63 -14.43
CA ASN A 348 -5.08 11.38 -15.68
C ASN A 348 -4.44 12.77 -15.51
N ILE A 349 -4.80 13.52 -14.46
CA ILE A 349 -4.19 14.81 -14.12
C ILE A 349 -2.68 14.66 -13.96
N HIS A 350 -2.27 13.67 -13.17
CA HIS A 350 -0.87 13.43 -12.87
C HIS A 350 -0.06 13.12 -14.14
N LYS A 351 -0.59 12.26 -15.01
CA LYS A 351 0.03 11.94 -16.30
C LYS A 351 0.21 13.18 -17.18
N VAL A 352 -0.84 13.99 -17.34
CA VAL A 352 -0.77 15.22 -18.15
C VAL A 352 0.20 16.24 -17.55
N ALA A 353 0.23 16.39 -16.24
CA ALA A 353 1.19 17.24 -15.54
C ALA A 353 2.64 16.77 -15.78
N GLN A 354 2.91 15.47 -15.66
CA GLN A 354 4.24 14.92 -15.93
C GLN A 354 4.70 15.18 -17.37
N GLU A 355 3.86 14.85 -18.36
CA GLU A 355 4.17 15.05 -19.78
C GLU A 355 4.40 16.53 -20.09
N PHE A 356 3.58 17.41 -19.53
CA PHE A 356 3.73 18.85 -19.71
C PHE A 356 5.04 19.38 -19.09
N LEU A 357 5.36 18.99 -17.85
CA LEU A 357 6.58 19.45 -17.17
C LEU A 357 7.85 18.91 -17.84
N PHE A 358 7.77 17.76 -18.50
CA PHE A 358 8.83 17.22 -19.34
C PHE A 358 9.04 18.07 -20.61
N LEU A 359 7.97 18.45 -21.29
CA LEU A 359 8.03 19.25 -22.53
C LEU A 359 8.47 20.72 -22.29
N TYR A 360 8.18 21.26 -21.11
CA TYR A 360 8.49 22.65 -20.76
C TYR A 360 9.42 22.73 -19.53
N PRO A 361 10.71 22.36 -19.67
CA PRO A 361 11.63 22.16 -18.55
C PRO A 361 11.90 23.43 -17.71
N HIS A 362 11.66 24.62 -18.25
CA HIS A 362 11.85 25.90 -17.57
C HIS A 362 10.62 26.38 -16.78
N LEU A 363 9.48 25.72 -16.95
CA LEU A 363 8.25 26.15 -16.29
C LEU A 363 8.23 25.69 -14.83
N TYR A 364 7.87 26.62 -13.92
CA TYR A 364 7.94 26.49 -12.46
C TYR A 364 9.35 26.14 -11.93
N ALA A 365 10.40 26.45 -12.71
CA ALA A 365 11.78 26.12 -12.37
C ALA A 365 12.26 26.84 -11.10
#